data_AF-A0A8T5XQZ5-F1
#
_entry.id   AF-A0A8T5XQZ5-F1
#
_cell.length_a   1.000
_cell.length_b   1.000
_cell.length_c   1.000
_cell.angle_alpha   90.00
_cell.angle_beta   90.00
_cell.angle_gamma   90.00
#
_symmetry.space_group_name_H-M   'P 1'
#
loop_
_entity.id
_entity.type
_entity.pdbx_description
1 polymer ?
#
loop_
_entity_poly.entity_id
_entity_poly.type
_entity_poly.pdbx_seq_one_letter_code
_entity_poly.pdbx_strand_id
1 'polypeptide(L)'
;MYKKIQIKKEEIDHLKNCDENMKKLIDKVGDIDRSYIPNHFLALVNSIVFQQLAYNAANAIWNRLISIYDKVTPENVLNTDNKVLRECGLSRTKISYIKNISQAIIDDKINLEKINNLRNEEIINNLTKIKGIGIWTAEMFLIFSLNRRNVLSYKDLGIKKGIKWLYDMKKEPTEKQFGKIKEKFSPYNTLASFYLWEITLKNLHTFDDIDSINNNVTYLKSPIGLIEIQSDKGKIVRLDFVRKKRHKEKPDFILEKAKNQLVQYFEGLRRDFTLPLEIKGTNFQTKVWNELKNIPYGETYSYKDVAVNIENKNACRAVGNANNKNKIPIIIPCHRVIGANGKLVGYGGELWRKEWLLNHENNKG
;
A
#
# COMPACT_ATOMS: atom_id res chain seq x y z
N MET A 1 -27.67 -14.11 -4.33
CA MET A 1 -26.53 -14.82 -3.69
C MET A 1 -25.86 -13.97 -2.62
N TYR A 2 -25.51 -12.71 -2.92
CA TYR A 2 -24.80 -11.83 -1.99
C TYR A 2 -25.75 -10.83 -1.29
N LYS A 3 -25.38 -10.40 -0.09
CA LYS A 3 -25.98 -9.25 0.62
C LYS A 3 -24.90 -8.21 0.90
N LYS A 4 -25.27 -6.92 0.87
CA LYS A 4 -24.35 -5.83 1.22
C LYS A 4 -24.08 -5.81 2.72
N ILE A 5 -22.83 -5.56 3.09
CA ILE A 5 -22.44 -5.28 4.47
C ILE A 5 -22.74 -3.81 4.75
N GLN A 6 -23.65 -3.55 5.68
CA GLN A 6 -23.94 -2.19 6.12
C GLN A 6 -22.86 -1.73 7.11
N ILE A 7 -22.02 -0.80 6.67
CA ILE A 7 -21.03 -0.12 7.50
C ILE A 7 -21.70 1.08 8.13
N LYS A 8 -21.66 1.18 9.45
CA LYS A 8 -22.29 2.28 10.19
C LYS A 8 -21.28 3.36 10.48
N LYS A 9 -21.76 4.60 10.58
CA LYS A 9 -20.93 5.77 10.93
C LYS A 9 -20.17 5.59 12.25
N GLU A 10 -20.82 5.00 13.27
CA GLU A 10 -20.19 4.70 14.57
C GLU A 10 -18.94 3.81 14.47
N GLU A 11 -18.92 2.87 13.52
CA GLU A 11 -17.78 1.96 13.31
C GLU A 11 -16.60 2.72 12.69
N ILE A 12 -16.90 3.62 11.75
CA ILE A 12 -15.92 4.49 11.10
C ILE A 12 -15.33 5.46 12.12
N ASP A 13 -16.18 6.15 12.89
CA ASP A 13 -15.77 7.13 13.87
C ASP A 13 -14.89 6.49 14.96
N HIS A 14 -15.23 5.29 15.42
CA HIS A 14 -14.39 4.52 16.34
C HIS A 14 -12.97 4.30 15.80
N LEU A 15 -12.86 3.80 14.57
CA LEU A 15 -11.55 3.53 13.96
C LEU A 15 -10.74 4.81 13.74
N LYS A 16 -11.40 5.91 13.34
CA LYS A 16 -10.75 7.22 13.20
C LYS A 16 -10.22 7.75 14.53
N ASN A 17 -10.94 7.50 15.62
CA ASN A 17 -10.56 8.00 16.94
C ASN A 17 -9.46 7.16 17.61
N CYS A 18 -9.39 5.86 17.34
CA CYS A 18 -8.41 4.99 18.00
C CYS A 18 -7.00 5.04 17.37
N ASP A 19 -6.88 5.41 16.09
CA ASP A 19 -5.60 5.38 15.38
C ASP A 19 -5.50 6.45 14.28
N GLU A 20 -4.53 7.36 14.39
CA GLU A 20 -4.34 8.46 13.44
C GLU A 20 -3.96 7.98 12.02
N ASN A 21 -3.21 6.88 11.88
CA ASN A 21 -2.88 6.35 10.56
C ASN A 21 -4.11 5.67 9.93
N MET A 22 -4.90 4.94 10.72
CA MET A 22 -6.18 4.40 10.25
C MET A 22 -7.14 5.52 9.85
N LYS A 23 -7.20 6.61 10.61
CA LYS A 23 -8.01 7.79 10.26
C LYS A 23 -7.64 8.33 8.89
N LYS A 24 -6.34 8.59 8.67
CA LYS A 24 -5.84 9.02 7.37
C LYS A 24 -6.22 8.02 6.27
N LEU A 25 -6.12 6.71 6.53
CA LEU A 25 -6.46 5.68 5.55
C LEU A 25 -7.93 5.72 5.16
N ILE A 26 -8.80 5.84 6.14
CA ILE A 26 -10.23 5.99 5.92
C ILE A 26 -10.51 7.25 5.11
N ASP A 27 -9.91 8.39 5.47
CA ASP A 27 -10.09 9.65 4.76
C ASP A 27 -9.59 9.60 3.30
N LYS A 28 -8.53 8.82 3.02
CA LYS A 28 -8.00 8.63 1.65
C LYS A 28 -8.81 7.65 0.82
N VAL A 29 -9.17 6.51 1.42
CA VAL A 29 -9.89 5.43 0.73
C VAL A 29 -11.33 5.84 0.45
N GLY A 30 -11.95 6.57 1.38
CA GLY A 30 -13.36 6.92 1.35
C GLY A 30 -14.25 5.71 1.61
N ASP A 31 -15.48 5.78 1.13
CA ASP A 31 -16.46 4.72 1.30
C ASP A 31 -16.03 3.42 0.62
N ILE A 32 -16.30 2.31 1.29
CA ILE A 32 -16.01 0.96 0.80
C ILE A 32 -17.30 0.16 0.68
N ASP A 33 -17.48 -0.50 -0.46
CA ASP A 33 -18.56 -1.46 -0.65
C ASP A 33 -18.02 -2.88 -0.43
N ARG A 34 -18.75 -3.67 0.36
CA ARG A 34 -18.45 -5.07 0.66
C ARG A 34 -19.74 -5.87 0.70
N SER A 35 -19.64 -7.12 0.30
CA SER A 35 -20.76 -8.06 0.30
C SER A 35 -20.37 -9.36 0.98
N TYR A 36 -21.37 -10.07 1.51
CA TYR A 36 -21.23 -11.36 2.15
C TYR A 36 -22.24 -12.36 1.56
N ILE A 37 -21.99 -13.66 1.72
CA ILE A 37 -22.86 -14.75 1.27
C ILE A 37 -23.67 -15.25 2.48
N PRO A 38 -24.99 -15.01 2.58
CA PRO A 38 -25.78 -15.41 3.75
C PRO A 38 -25.96 -16.92 3.89
N ASN A 39 -25.91 -17.66 2.78
CA ASN A 39 -25.97 -19.12 2.83
C ASN A 39 -24.59 -19.65 3.26
N HIS A 40 -24.51 -20.14 4.50
CA HIS A 40 -23.25 -20.56 5.12
C HIS A 40 -22.56 -21.71 4.39
N PHE A 41 -23.31 -22.71 3.92
CA PHE A 41 -22.73 -23.80 3.14
C PHE A 41 -22.13 -23.27 1.83
N LEU A 42 -22.91 -22.48 1.10
CA LEU A 42 -22.47 -21.86 -0.15
C LEU A 42 -21.23 -20.99 0.07
N ALA A 43 -21.15 -20.26 1.18
CA ALA A 43 -20.00 -19.43 1.52
C ALA A 43 -18.74 -20.25 1.79
N LEU A 44 -18.88 -21.40 2.46
CA LEU A 44 -17.75 -22.32 2.67
C LEU A 44 -17.25 -22.90 1.35
N VAL A 45 -18.15 -23.35 0.48
CA VAL A 45 -17.80 -23.82 -0.87
C VAL A 45 -17.10 -22.69 -1.64
N ASN A 46 -17.67 -21.48 -1.63
CA ASN A 46 -17.09 -20.31 -2.29
C ASN A 46 -15.66 -20.03 -1.81
N SER A 47 -15.42 -20.06 -0.49
CA SER A 47 -14.09 -19.81 0.07
C SER A 47 -13.05 -20.82 -0.44
N ILE A 48 -13.39 -22.12 -0.53
CA ILE A 48 -12.50 -23.14 -1.12
C ILE A 48 -12.24 -22.89 -2.59
N VAL A 49 -13.27 -22.51 -3.36
CA VAL A 49 -13.10 -22.20 -4.79
C VAL A 49 -12.10 -21.07 -4.98
N PHE A 50 -12.17 -20.02 -4.16
CA PHE A 50 -11.30 -18.83 -4.28
C PHE A 50 -9.90 -18.99 -3.67
N GLN A 51 -9.64 -20.03 -2.87
CA GLN A 51 -8.31 -20.27 -2.29
C GLN A 51 -7.21 -20.32 -3.38
N GLN A 52 -6.14 -19.57 -3.16
CA GLN A 52 -4.89 -19.59 -3.96
C GLN A 52 -5.09 -19.30 -5.47
N LEU A 53 -6.14 -18.57 -5.84
CA LEU A 53 -6.41 -18.19 -7.22
C LEU A 53 -6.56 -16.68 -7.38
N ALA A 54 -6.19 -16.16 -8.55
CA ALA A 54 -6.57 -14.82 -8.96
C ALA A 54 -8.10 -14.72 -9.08
N TYR A 55 -8.66 -13.54 -8.75
CA TYR A 55 -10.11 -13.32 -8.68
C TYR A 55 -10.85 -13.78 -9.94
N ASN A 56 -10.40 -13.38 -11.13
CA ASN A 56 -11.08 -13.72 -12.39
C ASN A 56 -11.11 -15.23 -12.65
N ALA A 57 -10.02 -15.94 -12.32
CA ALA A 57 -9.94 -17.39 -12.49
C ALA A 57 -10.89 -18.11 -11.52
N ALA A 58 -10.90 -17.70 -10.25
CA ALA A 58 -11.82 -18.23 -9.26
C ALA A 58 -13.29 -17.96 -9.62
N ASN A 59 -13.59 -16.75 -10.09
CA ASN A 59 -14.95 -16.36 -10.49
C ASN A 59 -15.47 -17.18 -11.68
N ALA A 60 -14.61 -17.48 -12.67
CA ALA A 60 -14.98 -18.33 -13.79
C ALA A 60 -15.31 -19.77 -13.33
N ILE A 61 -14.52 -20.33 -12.40
CA ILE A 61 -14.81 -21.66 -11.81
C ILE A 61 -16.10 -21.60 -11.00
N TRP A 62 -16.28 -20.55 -10.19
CA TRP A 62 -17.47 -20.35 -9.37
C TRP A 62 -18.74 -20.31 -10.21
N ASN A 63 -18.76 -19.53 -11.29
CA ASN A 63 -19.92 -19.41 -12.18
C ASN A 63 -20.29 -20.74 -12.84
N ARG A 64 -19.30 -21.54 -13.29
CA ARG A 64 -19.55 -22.88 -13.83
C ARG A 64 -20.05 -23.85 -12.76
N LEU A 65 -19.51 -23.78 -11.55
CA LEU A 65 -19.94 -24.63 -10.45
C LEU A 65 -21.37 -24.33 -10.00
N ILE A 66 -21.76 -23.06 -9.91
CA ILE A 66 -23.12 -22.71 -9.48
C ILE A 66 -24.15 -23.00 -10.59
N SER A 67 -23.75 -22.96 -11.87
CA SER A 67 -24.68 -23.21 -12.99
C SER A 67 -25.10 -24.67 -13.14
N ILE A 68 -24.40 -25.62 -12.50
CA ILE A 68 -24.79 -27.04 -12.52
C ILE A 68 -25.81 -27.40 -11.41
N TYR A 69 -26.21 -26.44 -10.57
CA TYR A 69 -27.17 -26.66 -9.49
C TYR A 69 -28.31 -25.63 -9.53
N ASP A 70 -29.56 -26.09 -9.39
CA ASP A 70 -30.68 -25.20 -9.06
C ASP A 70 -30.52 -24.61 -7.64
N LYS A 71 -30.07 -25.46 -6.72
CA LYS A 71 -29.71 -25.08 -5.34
C LYS A 71 -28.47 -25.85 -4.90
N VAL A 72 -27.47 -25.12 -4.42
CA VAL A 72 -26.24 -25.69 -3.86
C VAL A 72 -26.51 -26.15 -2.43
N THR A 73 -26.59 -27.47 -2.22
CA THR A 73 -26.78 -28.11 -0.91
C THR A 73 -25.67 -29.13 -0.64
N PRO A 74 -25.41 -29.49 0.65
CA PRO A 74 -24.43 -30.51 0.99
C PRO A 74 -24.65 -31.83 0.23
N GLU A 75 -25.89 -32.29 0.13
CA GLU A 75 -26.27 -33.57 -0.48
C GLU A 75 -25.94 -33.56 -1.98
N ASN A 76 -26.36 -32.51 -2.69
CA ASN A 76 -26.12 -32.41 -4.13
C ASN A 76 -24.62 -32.29 -4.44
N VAL A 77 -23.87 -31.50 -3.66
CA VAL A 77 -22.41 -31.38 -3.85
C VAL A 77 -21.68 -32.69 -3.55
N LEU A 78 -22.10 -33.42 -2.51
CA LEU A 78 -21.51 -34.70 -2.15
C LEU A 78 -21.75 -35.76 -3.24
N ASN A 79 -22.98 -35.82 -3.76
CA ASN A 79 -23.42 -36.81 -4.75
C ASN A 79 -22.98 -36.49 -6.19
N THR A 80 -22.58 -35.26 -6.49
CA THR A 80 -22.13 -34.90 -7.85
C THR A 80 -20.84 -35.63 -8.21
N ASP A 81 -20.80 -36.22 -9.41
CA ASP A 81 -19.62 -36.92 -9.92
C ASP A 81 -18.39 -35.98 -9.92
N ASN A 82 -17.26 -36.49 -9.44
CA ASN A 82 -16.00 -35.75 -9.45
C ASN A 82 -15.61 -35.29 -10.86
N LYS A 83 -15.98 -36.01 -11.93
CA LYS A 83 -15.74 -35.62 -13.32
C LYS A 83 -16.47 -34.31 -13.67
N VAL A 84 -17.73 -34.16 -13.29
CA VAL A 84 -18.51 -32.93 -13.50
C VAL A 84 -17.89 -31.76 -12.74
N LEU A 85 -17.49 -31.98 -11.49
CA LEU A 85 -16.80 -30.95 -10.69
C LEU A 85 -15.43 -30.56 -11.29
N ARG A 86 -14.72 -31.51 -11.91
CA ARG A 86 -13.46 -31.27 -12.64
C ARG A 86 -13.70 -30.44 -13.91
N GLU A 87 -14.77 -30.69 -14.64
CA GLU A 87 -15.17 -29.92 -15.83
C GLU A 87 -15.53 -28.46 -15.48
N CYS A 88 -16.03 -28.20 -14.27
CA CYS A 88 -16.17 -26.85 -13.75
C CYS A 88 -14.82 -26.14 -13.51
N GLY A 89 -13.71 -26.88 -13.50
CA GLY A 89 -12.35 -26.36 -13.31
C GLY A 89 -11.81 -26.51 -11.89
N LEU A 90 -12.47 -27.27 -11.02
CA LEU A 90 -11.96 -27.56 -9.68
C LEU A 90 -10.77 -28.51 -9.72
N SER A 91 -9.81 -28.34 -8.81
CA SER A 91 -8.75 -29.33 -8.58
C SER A 91 -9.26 -30.52 -7.77
N ARG A 92 -8.60 -31.67 -7.88
CA ARG A 92 -8.94 -32.87 -7.07
C ARG A 92 -8.96 -32.55 -5.56
N THR A 93 -8.01 -31.74 -5.11
CA THR A 93 -7.92 -31.27 -3.73
C THR A 93 -9.12 -30.42 -3.32
N LYS A 94 -9.51 -29.43 -4.13
CA LYS A 94 -10.69 -28.59 -3.85
C LYS A 94 -11.98 -29.40 -3.86
N ILE A 95 -12.10 -30.38 -4.75
CA ILE A 95 -13.23 -31.32 -4.79
C ILE A 95 -13.29 -32.11 -3.47
N SER A 96 -12.17 -32.70 -3.03
CA SER A 96 -12.14 -33.40 -1.75
C SER A 96 -12.56 -32.47 -0.60
N TYR A 97 -12.09 -31.22 -0.58
CA TYR A 97 -12.43 -30.29 0.50
C TYR A 97 -13.91 -29.92 0.52
N ILE A 98 -14.53 -29.57 -0.62
CA ILE A 98 -15.96 -29.24 -0.64
C ILE A 98 -16.83 -30.46 -0.28
N LYS A 99 -16.41 -31.68 -0.67
CA LYS A 99 -17.10 -32.92 -0.28
C LYS A 99 -16.92 -33.23 1.21
N ASN A 100 -15.73 -33.00 1.77
CA ASN A 100 -15.51 -33.16 3.22
C ASN A 100 -16.39 -32.22 4.04
N ILE A 101 -16.56 -30.95 3.60
CA ILE A 101 -17.49 -30.01 4.23
C ILE A 101 -18.92 -30.53 4.14
N SER A 102 -19.32 -30.99 2.96
CA SER A 102 -20.67 -31.51 2.73
C SER A 102 -20.96 -32.69 3.65
N GLN A 103 -20.05 -33.66 3.72
CA GLN A 103 -20.15 -34.81 4.60
C GLN A 103 -20.17 -34.40 6.08
N ALA A 104 -19.33 -33.45 6.50
CA ALA A 104 -19.30 -32.99 7.89
C ALA A 104 -20.61 -32.33 8.34
N ILE A 105 -21.35 -31.71 7.41
CA ILE A 105 -22.66 -31.12 7.68
C ILE A 105 -23.73 -32.23 7.74
N ILE A 106 -23.70 -33.17 6.78
CA ILE A 106 -24.64 -34.30 6.73
C ILE A 106 -24.49 -35.21 7.96
N ASP A 107 -23.27 -35.41 8.44
CA ASP A 107 -22.96 -36.20 9.63
C ASP A 107 -23.23 -35.45 10.95
N ASP A 108 -23.84 -34.26 10.91
CA ASP A 108 -24.07 -33.37 12.06
C ASP A 108 -22.80 -32.98 12.85
N LYS A 109 -21.60 -33.16 12.27
CA LYS A 109 -20.33 -32.73 12.88
C LYS A 109 -20.22 -31.22 12.93
N ILE A 110 -20.91 -30.51 12.03
CA ILE A 110 -21.03 -29.05 12.03
C ILE A 110 -22.48 -28.64 11.79
N ASN A 111 -23.06 -27.97 12.77
CA ASN A 111 -24.39 -27.39 12.65
C ASN A 111 -24.28 -25.92 12.17
N LEU A 112 -24.57 -25.70 10.89
CA LEU A 112 -24.54 -24.36 10.29
C LEU A 112 -25.75 -23.49 10.69
N GLU A 113 -26.86 -24.06 11.16
CA GLU A 113 -28.03 -23.29 11.59
C GLU A 113 -27.77 -22.56 12.91
N LYS A 114 -27.08 -23.21 13.85
CA LYS A 114 -26.74 -22.67 15.16
C LYS A 114 -25.43 -21.88 15.20
N ILE A 115 -24.69 -21.85 14.09
CA ILE A 115 -23.34 -21.27 14.03
C ILE A 115 -23.31 -19.75 14.35
N ASN A 116 -24.43 -19.05 14.11
CA ASN A 116 -24.56 -17.62 14.42
C ASN A 116 -24.52 -17.33 15.93
N ASN A 117 -24.81 -18.31 16.78
CA ASN A 117 -24.85 -18.14 18.23
C ASN A 117 -23.51 -18.47 18.91
N LEU A 118 -22.56 -19.05 18.18
CA LEU A 118 -21.26 -19.45 18.71
C LEU A 118 -20.27 -18.28 18.72
N ARG A 119 -19.27 -18.33 19.60
CA ARG A 119 -18.16 -17.37 19.59
C ARG A 119 -17.22 -17.62 18.42
N ASN A 120 -16.49 -16.59 18.01
CA ASN A 120 -15.55 -16.69 16.88
C ASN A 120 -14.54 -17.82 17.07
N GLU A 121 -13.98 -17.96 18.28
CA GLU A 121 -12.98 -18.99 18.60
C GLU A 121 -13.56 -20.41 18.48
N GLU A 122 -14.81 -20.61 18.92
CA GLU A 122 -15.50 -21.90 18.84
C GLU A 122 -15.76 -22.29 17.38
N ILE A 123 -16.20 -21.34 16.57
CA ILE A 123 -16.45 -21.53 15.15
C ILE A 123 -15.15 -21.88 14.43
N ILE A 124 -14.07 -21.13 14.69
CA ILE A 124 -12.76 -21.40 14.10
C ILE A 124 -12.29 -22.81 14.50
N ASN A 125 -12.36 -23.16 15.78
CA ASN A 125 -11.94 -24.49 16.26
C ASN A 125 -12.76 -25.64 15.67
N ASN A 126 -14.05 -25.44 15.40
CA ASN A 126 -14.90 -26.46 14.78
C ASN A 126 -14.62 -26.59 13.28
N LEU A 127 -14.51 -25.47 12.57
CA LEU A 127 -14.26 -25.47 11.13
C LEU A 127 -12.88 -26.03 10.79
N THR A 128 -11.85 -25.74 11.58
CA THR A 128 -10.47 -26.21 11.32
C THR A 128 -10.27 -27.72 11.52
N LYS A 129 -11.23 -28.41 12.15
CA LYS A 129 -11.25 -29.88 12.19
C LYS A 129 -11.53 -30.49 10.81
N ILE A 130 -12.12 -29.73 9.89
CA ILE A 130 -12.37 -30.22 8.52
C ILE A 130 -11.12 -30.04 7.67
N LYS A 131 -10.63 -31.16 7.12
CA LYS A 131 -9.52 -31.15 6.16
C LYS A 131 -9.86 -30.25 4.96
N GLY A 132 -9.08 -29.19 4.79
CA GLY A 132 -9.25 -28.18 3.74
C GLY A 132 -9.62 -26.78 4.26
N ILE A 133 -10.00 -26.67 5.54
CA ILE A 133 -10.27 -25.39 6.18
C ILE A 133 -9.14 -25.07 7.17
N GLY A 134 -8.31 -24.08 6.84
CA GLY A 134 -7.35 -23.50 7.78
C GLY A 134 -7.94 -22.33 8.56
N ILE A 135 -7.21 -21.84 9.57
CA ILE A 135 -7.61 -20.69 10.41
C ILE A 135 -8.00 -19.48 9.54
N TRP A 136 -7.19 -19.13 8.54
CA TRP A 136 -7.49 -18.02 7.64
C TRP A 136 -8.84 -18.21 6.92
N THR A 137 -9.15 -19.42 6.45
CA THR A 137 -10.42 -19.70 5.77
C THR A 137 -11.60 -19.58 6.73
N ALA A 138 -11.45 -20.05 7.97
CA ALA A 138 -12.47 -19.88 9.00
C ALA A 138 -12.70 -18.40 9.33
N GLU A 139 -11.65 -17.59 9.46
CA GLU A 139 -11.76 -16.15 9.69
C GLU A 139 -12.43 -15.42 8.50
N MET A 140 -12.10 -15.79 7.26
CA MET A 140 -12.78 -15.26 6.07
C MET A 140 -14.27 -15.64 6.05
N PHE A 141 -14.61 -16.85 6.51
CA PHE A 141 -16.00 -17.26 6.68
C PHE A 141 -16.72 -16.40 7.75
N LEU A 142 -16.07 -16.11 8.88
CA LEU A 142 -16.64 -15.20 9.88
C LEU A 142 -16.98 -13.82 9.29
N ILE A 143 -16.11 -13.28 8.42
CA ILE A 143 -16.29 -11.97 7.77
C ILE A 143 -17.35 -12.04 6.66
N PHE A 144 -17.13 -12.90 5.66
CA PHE A 144 -17.88 -12.89 4.40
C PHE A 144 -19.06 -13.87 4.35
N SER A 145 -19.40 -14.50 5.48
CA SER A 145 -20.62 -15.33 5.63
C SER A 145 -21.42 -14.92 6.87
N LEU A 146 -20.77 -14.92 8.04
CA LEU A 146 -21.46 -14.60 9.30
C LEU A 146 -21.55 -13.08 9.58
N ASN A 147 -20.88 -12.26 8.76
CA ASN A 147 -20.84 -10.81 8.91
C ASN A 147 -20.42 -10.37 10.35
N ARG A 148 -19.46 -11.10 10.95
CA ARG A 148 -18.92 -10.77 12.28
C ARG A 148 -18.15 -9.46 12.20
N ARG A 149 -18.38 -8.56 13.16
CA ARG A 149 -17.77 -7.21 13.19
C ARG A 149 -16.34 -7.16 13.71
N ASN A 150 -15.92 -8.18 14.47
CA ASN A 150 -14.65 -8.17 15.18
C ASN A 150 -13.67 -9.28 14.75
N VAL A 151 -13.23 -9.26 13.48
CA VAL A 151 -12.28 -10.26 12.93
C VAL A 151 -11.13 -9.56 12.21
N LEU A 152 -9.89 -9.86 12.61
CA LEU A 152 -8.66 -9.39 11.97
C LEU A 152 -7.66 -10.56 11.91
N SER A 153 -7.36 -11.03 10.70
CA SER A 153 -6.62 -12.27 10.46
C SER A 153 -5.11 -12.05 10.39
N TYR A 154 -4.34 -12.64 11.31
CA TYR A 154 -2.88 -12.57 11.29
C TYR A 154 -2.26 -13.34 10.11
N LYS A 155 -2.92 -14.41 9.67
CA LYS A 155 -2.45 -15.25 8.56
C LYS A 155 -2.68 -14.61 7.20
N ASP A 156 -3.43 -13.51 7.13
CA ASP A 156 -3.68 -12.78 5.89
C ASP A 156 -2.47 -11.93 5.47
N LEU A 157 -1.87 -12.29 4.33
CA LEU A 157 -0.69 -11.58 3.81
C LEU A 157 -1.02 -10.15 3.36
N GLY A 158 -2.22 -9.91 2.85
CA GLY A 158 -2.66 -8.58 2.42
C GLY A 158 -2.74 -7.63 3.63
N ILE A 159 -3.38 -8.09 4.71
CA ILE A 159 -3.46 -7.36 5.98
C ILE A 159 -2.07 -7.11 6.57
N LYS A 160 -1.19 -8.13 6.63
CA LYS A 160 0.17 -7.94 7.14
C LYS A 160 0.99 -6.93 6.33
N LYS A 161 0.87 -6.95 5.00
CA LYS A 161 1.50 -5.96 4.11
C LYS A 161 0.91 -4.56 4.31
N GLY A 162 -0.41 -4.47 4.45
CA GLY A 162 -1.11 -3.22 4.75
C GLY A 162 -0.64 -2.60 6.05
N ILE A 163 -0.59 -3.38 7.14
CA ILE A 163 -0.07 -2.95 8.44
C ILE A 163 1.39 -2.51 8.34
N LYS A 164 2.23 -3.32 7.67
CA LYS A 164 3.65 -2.99 7.47
C LYS A 164 3.81 -1.60 6.86
N TRP A 165 3.07 -1.32 5.80
CA TRP A 165 3.15 -0.03 5.10
C TRP A 165 2.52 1.11 5.93
N LEU A 166 1.34 0.90 6.49
CA LEU A 166 0.59 1.91 7.23
C LEU A 166 1.36 2.45 8.45
N TYR A 167 2.23 1.63 9.04
CA TYR A 167 3.05 1.98 10.20
C TYR A 167 4.56 2.07 9.88
N ASP A 168 4.94 2.17 8.60
CA ASP A 168 6.35 2.26 8.15
C ASP A 168 7.29 1.23 8.80
N MET A 169 6.83 -0.03 8.86
CA MET A 169 7.59 -1.12 9.46
C MET A 169 8.59 -1.70 8.48
N LYS A 170 9.82 -1.96 8.95
CA LYS A 170 10.87 -2.61 8.14
C LYS A 170 10.47 -4.02 7.66
N LYS A 171 9.76 -4.77 8.49
CA LYS A 171 9.27 -6.14 8.23
C LYS A 171 7.80 -6.24 8.57
N GLU A 172 7.15 -7.32 8.12
CA GLU A 172 5.78 -7.66 8.54
C GLU A 172 5.67 -7.72 10.07
N PRO A 173 4.51 -7.35 10.65
CA PRO A 173 4.35 -7.33 12.10
C PRO A 173 4.51 -8.73 12.70
N THR A 174 5.17 -8.81 13.85
CA THR A 174 5.18 -10.02 14.69
C THR A 174 3.80 -10.26 15.31
N GLU A 175 3.51 -11.47 15.78
CA GLU A 175 2.23 -11.78 16.46
C GLU A 175 1.93 -10.84 17.62
N LYS A 176 2.95 -10.50 18.43
CA LYS A 176 2.82 -9.55 19.54
C LYS A 176 2.44 -8.14 19.08
N GLN A 177 3.06 -7.65 18.01
CA GLN A 177 2.74 -6.34 17.44
C GLN A 177 1.34 -6.34 16.82
N PHE A 178 1.01 -7.41 16.10
CA PHE A 178 -0.31 -7.59 15.51
C PHE A 178 -1.41 -7.63 16.58
N GLY A 179 -1.19 -8.30 17.71
CA GLY A 179 -2.11 -8.34 18.84
C GLY A 179 -2.47 -6.95 19.37
N LYS A 180 -1.48 -6.08 19.57
CA LYS A 180 -1.71 -4.69 19.99
C LYS A 180 -2.53 -3.88 18.98
N ILE A 181 -2.30 -4.11 17.68
CA ILE A 181 -3.07 -3.46 16.61
C ILE A 181 -4.52 -3.98 16.61
N LYS A 182 -4.70 -5.29 16.77
CA LYS A 182 -6.02 -5.93 16.87
C LYS A 182 -6.83 -5.42 18.07
N GLU A 183 -6.20 -5.25 19.23
CA GLU A 183 -6.82 -4.68 20.42
C GLU A 183 -7.29 -3.24 20.17
N LYS A 184 -6.44 -2.43 19.52
CA LYS A 184 -6.75 -1.04 19.19
C LYS A 184 -7.99 -0.88 18.31
N PHE A 185 -8.15 -1.75 17.30
CA PHE A 185 -9.29 -1.68 16.35
C PHE A 185 -10.55 -2.39 16.85
N SER A 186 -10.48 -3.15 17.94
CA SER A 186 -11.64 -3.79 18.56
C SER A 186 -12.66 -2.72 19.01
N PRO A 187 -13.98 -2.94 18.84
CA PRO A 187 -14.64 -4.16 18.38
C PRO A 187 -14.89 -4.23 16.85
N TYR A 188 -14.29 -3.33 16.06
CA TYR A 188 -14.54 -3.20 14.62
C TYR A 188 -13.37 -3.67 13.76
N ASN A 189 -12.70 -4.74 14.20
CA ASN A 189 -11.57 -5.36 13.50
C ASN A 189 -11.89 -5.77 12.05
N THR A 190 -13.15 -6.14 11.76
CA THR A 190 -13.56 -6.48 10.39
C THR A 190 -13.56 -5.26 9.47
N LEU A 191 -14.01 -4.10 9.96
CA LEU A 191 -13.94 -2.86 9.20
C LEU A 191 -12.48 -2.42 8.98
N ALA A 192 -11.63 -2.57 10.00
CA ALA A 192 -10.19 -2.33 9.87
C ALA A 192 -9.55 -3.25 8.81
N SER A 193 -9.94 -4.54 8.78
CA SER A 193 -9.50 -5.48 7.75
C SER A 193 -9.85 -4.99 6.34
N PHE A 194 -11.04 -4.44 6.14
CA PHE A 194 -11.45 -3.91 4.84
C PHE A 194 -10.56 -2.77 4.36
N TYR A 195 -10.28 -1.79 5.21
CA TYR A 195 -9.38 -0.67 4.86
C TYR A 195 -7.94 -1.14 4.66
N LEU A 196 -7.44 -2.07 5.47
CA LEU A 196 -6.10 -2.63 5.30
C LEU A 196 -5.95 -3.37 3.96
N TRP A 197 -6.98 -4.09 3.50
CA TRP A 197 -6.97 -4.70 2.17
C TRP A 197 -6.91 -3.66 1.05
N GLU A 198 -7.59 -2.52 1.19
CA GLU A 198 -7.56 -1.45 0.19
C GLU A 198 -6.15 -0.93 -0.10
N ILE A 199 -5.24 -0.97 0.88
CA ILE A 199 -3.82 -0.63 0.67
C ILE A 199 -3.20 -1.50 -0.42
N THR A 200 -3.53 -2.79 -0.44
CA THR A 200 -3.01 -3.72 -1.44
C THR A 200 -3.82 -3.69 -2.73
N LEU A 201 -5.15 -3.64 -2.64
CA LEU A 201 -6.05 -3.65 -3.79
C LEU A 201 -5.90 -2.39 -4.65
N LYS A 202 -5.74 -1.22 -4.04
CA LYS A 202 -5.53 0.07 -4.73
C LYS A 202 -4.05 0.42 -4.93
N ASN A 203 -3.14 -0.51 -4.65
CA ASN A 203 -1.69 -0.30 -4.74
C ASN A 203 -1.16 0.91 -3.94
N LEU A 204 -1.81 1.27 -2.82
CA LEU A 204 -1.38 2.39 -1.98
C LEU A 204 0.00 2.16 -1.36
N HIS A 205 0.38 0.91 -1.14
CA HIS A 205 1.72 0.53 -0.69
C HIS A 205 2.87 0.86 -1.67
N THR A 206 2.56 1.37 -2.86
CA THR A 206 3.56 1.86 -3.83
C THR A 206 3.98 3.31 -3.58
N PHE A 207 3.22 4.03 -2.76
CA PHE A 207 3.59 5.34 -2.22
C PHE A 207 4.54 5.13 -1.02
N ASP A 208 5.38 6.12 -0.71
CA ASP A 208 6.30 6.00 0.43
C ASP A 208 5.55 5.89 1.76
N ASP A 209 4.49 6.68 1.90
CA ASP A 209 3.67 6.78 3.10
C ASP A 209 2.26 7.30 2.75
N ILE A 210 1.37 7.23 3.73
CA ILE A 210 -0.03 7.60 3.57
C ILE A 210 -0.26 9.09 3.27
N ASP A 211 0.64 9.95 3.73
CA ASP A 211 0.52 11.38 3.51
C ASP A 211 0.82 11.74 2.04
N SER A 212 1.65 10.94 1.37
CA SER A 212 2.01 11.15 -0.04
C SER A 212 0.91 10.79 -1.07
N ILE A 213 -0.21 10.18 -0.67
CA ILE A 213 -1.30 9.77 -1.58
C ILE A 213 -2.01 10.96 -2.25
N ASN A 214 -2.01 12.14 -1.61
CA ASN A 214 -2.76 13.30 -2.09
C ASN A 214 -2.00 14.22 -3.04
N ASN A 215 -0.74 13.91 -3.34
CA ASN A 215 0.04 14.85 -4.10
C ASN A 215 -0.49 14.91 -5.54
N ASN A 216 -0.78 16.11 -6.04
CA ASN A 216 -0.96 16.29 -7.48
C ASN A 216 0.38 16.00 -8.16
N VAL A 217 0.34 15.49 -9.39
CA VAL A 217 1.56 15.18 -10.14
C VAL A 217 1.55 15.79 -11.54
N THR A 218 2.74 16.13 -12.01
CA THR A 218 3.03 16.42 -13.42
C THR A 218 4.33 15.71 -13.80
N TYR A 219 4.53 15.51 -15.10
CA TYR A 219 5.74 14.89 -15.63
C TYR A 219 6.47 15.79 -16.62
N LEU A 220 7.80 15.77 -16.54
CA LEU A 220 8.70 16.46 -17.45
C LEU A 220 9.70 15.46 -18.04
N LYS A 221 9.73 15.34 -19.36
CA LYS A 221 10.87 14.70 -20.05
C LYS A 221 12.03 15.70 -20.04
N SER A 222 13.20 15.28 -19.56
CA SER A 222 14.40 16.11 -19.52
C SER A 222 15.61 15.35 -20.08
N PRO A 223 16.75 16.04 -20.31
CA PRO A 223 18.00 15.40 -20.71
C PRO A 223 18.49 14.31 -19.75
N ILE A 224 18.03 14.32 -18.49
CA ILE A 224 18.38 13.34 -17.45
C ILE A 224 17.24 12.35 -17.14
N GLY A 225 16.32 12.17 -18.09
CA GLY A 225 15.24 11.20 -18.03
C GLY A 225 13.88 11.81 -17.67
N LEU A 226 12.91 10.96 -17.32
CA LEU A 226 11.57 11.39 -16.95
C LEU A 226 11.55 11.80 -15.47
N ILE A 227 11.12 13.03 -15.22
CA ILE A 227 10.98 13.61 -13.89
C ILE A 227 9.49 13.66 -13.53
N GLU A 228 9.14 13.11 -12.38
CA GLU A 228 7.83 13.28 -11.74
C GLU A 228 7.94 14.38 -10.68
N ILE A 229 7.07 15.39 -10.75
CA ILE A 229 7.01 16.49 -9.80
C ILE A 229 5.71 16.37 -9.04
N GLN A 230 5.77 16.45 -7.71
CA GLN A 230 4.60 16.32 -6.85
C GLN A 230 4.36 17.58 -6.02
N SER A 231 3.09 18.00 -5.91
CA SER A 231 2.67 19.12 -5.08
C SER A 231 1.63 18.70 -4.03
N ASP A 232 1.69 19.35 -2.87
CA ASP A 232 0.63 19.29 -1.86
C ASP A 232 0.32 20.72 -1.40
N LYS A 233 -0.97 21.06 -1.32
CA LYS A 233 -1.47 22.37 -0.86
C LYS A 233 -0.72 23.58 -1.45
N GLY A 234 -0.46 23.54 -2.76
CA GLY A 234 0.20 24.64 -3.49
C GLY A 234 1.72 24.74 -3.29
N LYS A 235 2.36 23.73 -2.70
CA LYS A 235 3.81 23.66 -2.51
C LYS A 235 4.39 22.42 -3.17
N ILE A 236 5.63 22.51 -3.66
CA ILE A 236 6.38 21.35 -4.17
C ILE A 236 6.89 20.53 -2.99
N VAL A 237 6.56 19.24 -2.99
CA VAL A 237 6.93 18.30 -1.91
C VAL A 237 7.93 17.25 -2.39
N ARG A 238 7.99 16.98 -3.70
CA ARG A 238 8.84 15.92 -4.24
C ARG A 238 9.21 16.10 -5.72
N LEU A 239 10.39 15.62 -6.07
CA LEU A 239 10.87 15.44 -7.44
C LEU A 239 11.57 14.07 -7.56
N ASP A 240 10.99 13.15 -8.33
CA ASP A 240 11.51 11.79 -8.52
C ASP A 240 11.95 11.56 -9.97
N PHE A 241 13.05 10.82 -10.16
CA PHE A 241 13.41 10.25 -11.47
C PHE A 241 12.68 8.93 -11.66
N VAL A 242 11.82 8.84 -12.68
CA VAL A 242 10.97 7.67 -12.94
C VAL A 242 11.24 7.10 -14.34
N ARG A 243 10.92 5.82 -14.55
CA ARG A 243 11.02 5.20 -15.90
C ARG A 243 9.77 5.40 -16.76
N LYS A 244 8.63 5.57 -16.11
CA LYS A 244 7.31 5.76 -16.75
C LYS A 244 6.38 6.54 -15.83
N LYS A 245 5.32 7.12 -16.39
CA LYS A 245 4.26 7.76 -15.60
C LYS A 245 3.59 6.72 -14.70
N ARG A 246 3.44 7.04 -13.42
CA ARG A 246 2.85 6.17 -12.37
C ARG A 246 1.45 6.60 -11.96
N HIS A 247 1.16 7.89 -12.08
CA HIS A 247 -0.06 8.53 -11.60
C HIS A 247 -0.68 9.41 -12.69
N LYS A 248 -1.98 9.70 -12.55
CA LYS A 248 -2.70 10.57 -13.49
C LYS A 248 -2.40 12.03 -13.18
N GLU A 249 -1.99 12.78 -14.20
CA GLU A 249 -1.77 14.22 -14.10
C GLU A 249 -3.11 14.95 -13.88
N LYS A 250 -3.05 16.03 -13.10
CA LYS A 250 -4.18 16.93 -12.87
C LYS A 250 -3.70 18.37 -13.07
N PRO A 251 -4.55 19.28 -13.56
CA PRO A 251 -4.22 20.69 -13.60
C PRO A 251 -3.90 21.20 -12.19
N ASP A 252 -2.70 21.75 -12.04
CA ASP A 252 -2.24 22.36 -10.79
C ASP A 252 -1.27 23.49 -11.16
N PHE A 253 -1.62 24.71 -10.74
CA PHE A 253 -0.86 25.91 -11.07
C PHE A 253 0.59 25.84 -10.59
N ILE A 254 0.85 25.25 -9.41
CA ILE A 254 2.23 25.16 -8.91
C ILE A 254 3.05 24.14 -9.68
N LEU A 255 2.43 23.07 -10.14
CA LEU A 255 3.10 22.07 -10.98
C LEU A 255 3.46 22.60 -12.36
N GLU A 256 2.57 23.37 -13.00
CA GLU A 256 2.88 24.04 -14.26
C GLU A 256 4.01 25.05 -14.09
N LYS A 257 3.99 25.85 -13.01
CA LYS A 257 5.09 26.76 -12.67
C LYS A 257 6.41 26.01 -12.48
N ALA A 258 6.41 24.91 -11.74
CA ALA A 258 7.61 24.10 -11.50
C ALA A 258 8.15 23.47 -12.79
N LYS A 259 7.27 22.94 -13.63
CA LYS A 259 7.62 22.38 -14.93
C LYS A 259 8.27 23.42 -15.83
N ASN A 260 7.70 24.62 -15.94
CA ASN A 260 8.25 25.72 -16.72
C ASN A 260 9.63 26.15 -16.21
N GLN A 261 9.82 26.25 -14.88
CA GLN A 261 11.13 26.61 -14.33
C GLN A 261 12.18 25.51 -14.58
N LEU A 262 11.81 24.24 -14.49
CA LEU A 262 12.73 23.15 -14.81
C LEU A 262 13.09 23.11 -16.30
N VAL A 263 12.14 23.38 -17.20
CA VAL A 263 12.43 23.55 -18.64
C VAL A 263 13.45 24.66 -18.85
N GLN A 264 13.20 25.86 -18.31
CA GLN A 264 14.13 26.98 -18.39
C GLN A 264 15.50 26.64 -17.78
N TYR A 265 15.54 25.87 -16.70
CA TYR A 265 16.79 25.41 -16.11
C TYR A 265 17.55 24.51 -17.07
N PHE A 266 16.92 23.49 -17.65
CA PHE A 266 17.55 22.58 -18.62
C PHE A 266 17.92 23.26 -19.95
N GLU A 267 17.29 24.38 -20.29
CA GLU A 267 17.64 25.23 -21.44
C GLU A 267 18.75 26.25 -21.12
N GLY A 268 19.23 26.31 -19.87
CA GLY A 268 20.25 27.28 -19.44
C GLY A 268 19.72 28.70 -19.20
N LEU A 269 18.42 28.93 -19.34
CA LEU A 269 17.75 30.21 -19.16
C LEU A 269 17.46 30.57 -17.69
N ARG A 270 17.62 29.61 -16.78
CA ARG A 270 17.36 29.79 -15.34
C ARG A 270 18.49 29.23 -14.49
N ARG A 271 18.89 30.03 -13.50
CA ARG A 271 19.89 29.66 -12.48
C ARG A 271 19.29 29.39 -11.10
N ASP A 272 18.16 30.02 -10.78
CA ASP A 272 17.49 29.95 -9.48
C ASP A 272 16.01 29.56 -9.59
N PHE A 273 15.51 28.81 -8.61
CA PHE A 273 14.10 28.40 -8.54
C PHE A 273 13.31 29.27 -7.57
N THR A 274 12.14 29.75 -8.01
CA THR A 274 11.18 30.53 -7.20
C THR A 274 9.88 29.76 -7.00
N LEU A 275 10.00 28.65 -6.28
CA LEU A 275 8.91 27.73 -5.99
C LEU A 275 8.70 27.62 -4.47
N PRO A 276 7.44 27.65 -3.98
CA PRO A 276 7.15 27.35 -2.59
C PRO A 276 7.41 25.86 -2.35
N LEU A 277 8.32 25.55 -1.43
CA LEU A 277 8.71 24.18 -1.10
C LEU A 277 8.17 23.80 0.28
N GLU A 278 7.76 22.54 0.42
CA GLU A 278 7.43 21.95 1.70
C GLU A 278 8.36 20.75 1.93
N ILE A 279 9.39 20.96 2.75
CA ILE A 279 10.38 19.95 3.11
C ILE A 279 10.15 19.47 4.54
N LYS A 280 9.91 18.16 4.69
CA LYS A 280 9.76 17.52 6.00
C LYS A 280 11.03 16.75 6.33
N GLY A 281 11.72 17.17 7.39
CA GLY A 281 12.94 16.53 7.89
C GLY A 281 13.24 16.94 9.32
N THR A 282 14.27 16.35 9.89
CA THR A 282 14.78 16.76 11.21
C THR A 282 15.34 18.18 11.14
N ASN A 283 15.47 18.86 12.29
CA ASN A 283 16.09 20.19 12.35
C ASN A 283 17.46 20.22 11.67
N PHE A 284 18.25 19.14 11.81
CA PHE A 284 19.54 19.00 11.15
C PHE A 284 19.40 18.91 9.61
N GLN A 285 18.48 18.08 9.11
CA GLN A 285 18.24 17.95 7.67
C GLN A 285 17.78 19.27 7.05
N THR A 286 16.84 19.96 7.71
CA THR A 286 16.36 21.26 7.25
C THR A 286 17.48 22.30 7.19
N LYS A 287 18.38 22.33 8.17
CA LYS A 287 19.58 23.19 8.12
C LYS A 287 20.46 22.86 6.92
N VAL A 288 20.77 21.58 6.68
CA VAL A 288 21.56 21.15 5.51
C VAL A 288 20.87 21.58 4.22
N TRP A 289 19.59 21.28 4.03
CA TRP A 289 18.87 21.60 2.79
C TRP A 289 18.74 23.10 2.53
N ASN A 290 18.66 23.91 3.59
CA ASN A 290 18.75 25.36 3.46
C ASN A 290 20.12 25.82 2.98
N GLU A 291 21.19 25.24 3.54
CA GLU A 291 22.55 25.54 3.10
C GLU A 291 22.81 25.11 1.65
N LEU A 292 22.25 23.97 1.21
CA LEU A 292 22.38 23.55 -0.19
C LEU A 292 21.86 24.59 -1.17
N LYS A 293 20.77 25.30 -0.84
CA LYS A 293 20.20 26.36 -1.70
C LYS A 293 21.11 27.59 -1.81
N ASN A 294 22.05 27.76 -0.87
CA ASN A 294 23.01 28.87 -0.88
C ASN A 294 24.23 28.58 -1.76
N ILE A 295 24.44 27.32 -2.19
CA ILE A 295 25.55 26.97 -3.10
C ILE A 295 25.22 27.54 -4.48
N PRO A 296 26.02 28.48 -5.04
CA PRO A 296 25.70 29.13 -6.30
C PRO A 296 25.62 28.18 -7.50
N TYR A 297 24.91 28.60 -8.55
CA TYR A 297 24.87 27.89 -9.83
C TYR A 297 26.27 27.83 -10.46
N GLY A 298 26.70 26.62 -10.86
CA GLY A 298 28.04 26.39 -11.43
C GLY A 298 29.16 26.24 -10.39
N GLU A 299 28.83 26.36 -9.09
CA GLU A 299 29.80 26.17 -8.01
C GLU A 299 29.60 24.83 -7.31
N THR A 300 30.67 24.28 -6.76
CA THR A 300 30.64 23.02 -6.01
C THR A 300 31.25 23.17 -4.63
N TYR A 301 30.59 22.60 -3.63
CA TYR A 301 31.08 22.56 -2.25
C TYR A 301 31.40 21.12 -1.86
N SER A 302 32.34 20.91 -0.96
CA SER A 302 32.53 19.60 -0.36
C SER A 302 31.53 19.35 0.77
N TYR A 303 31.33 18.07 1.13
CA TYR A 303 30.55 17.74 2.34
C TYR A 303 31.09 18.40 3.61
N LYS A 304 32.41 18.69 3.65
CA LYS A 304 33.05 19.39 4.76
C LYS A 304 32.68 20.86 4.79
N ASP A 305 32.62 21.51 3.62
CA ASP A 305 32.25 22.93 3.53
C ASP A 305 30.82 23.15 4.00
N VAL A 306 29.88 22.30 3.55
CA VAL A 306 28.49 22.33 4.05
C VAL A 306 28.44 22.07 5.55
N ALA A 307 29.22 21.13 6.08
CA ALA A 307 29.28 20.83 7.50
C ALA A 307 29.80 22.02 8.33
N VAL A 308 30.79 22.75 7.82
CA VAL A 308 31.32 23.98 8.44
C VAL A 308 30.28 25.10 8.40
N ASN A 309 29.59 25.30 7.28
CA ASN A 309 28.61 26.37 7.10
C ASN A 309 27.35 26.19 7.96
N ILE A 310 27.00 24.96 8.32
CA ILE A 310 25.94 24.68 9.30
C ILE A 310 26.43 24.65 10.76
N GLU A 311 27.64 25.15 11.01
CA GLU A 311 28.30 25.23 12.32
C GLU A 311 28.54 23.85 12.98
N ASN A 312 28.73 22.80 12.18
CA ASN A 312 28.99 21.45 12.67
C ASN A 312 30.05 20.72 11.83
N LYS A 313 31.31 21.17 11.95
CA LYS A 313 32.47 20.67 11.20
C LYS A 313 32.68 19.16 11.19
N ASN A 314 32.19 18.44 12.20
CA ASN A 314 32.34 16.98 12.33
C ASN A 314 31.19 16.19 11.68
N ALA A 315 30.19 16.87 11.11
CA ALA A 315 28.97 16.24 10.61
C ALA A 315 29.01 15.82 9.13
N CYS A 316 30.18 15.72 8.49
CA CYS A 316 30.30 15.40 7.05
C CYS A 316 29.47 14.17 6.63
N ARG A 317 29.51 13.08 7.41
CA ARG A 317 28.72 11.87 7.14
C ARG A 317 27.22 12.10 7.29
N ALA A 318 26.82 12.90 8.29
CA ALA A 318 25.42 13.25 8.51
C ALA A 318 24.89 14.17 7.41
N VAL A 319 25.72 15.09 6.89
CA VAL A 319 25.41 15.90 5.69
C VAL A 319 25.19 14.99 4.49
N GLY A 320 26.07 14.01 4.25
CA GLY A 320 25.88 13.01 3.19
C GLY A 320 24.55 12.26 3.29
N ASN A 321 24.17 11.85 4.51
CA ASN A 321 22.86 11.23 4.76
C ASN A 321 21.69 12.21 4.52
N ALA A 322 21.82 13.49 4.90
CA ALA A 322 20.80 14.50 4.65
C ALA A 322 20.64 14.79 3.14
N ASN A 323 21.73 14.85 2.38
CA ASN A 323 21.69 14.97 0.92
C ASN A 323 20.98 13.78 0.27
N ASN A 324 21.24 12.56 0.73
CA ASN A 324 20.54 11.36 0.25
C ASN A 324 19.04 11.39 0.54
N LYS A 325 18.62 12.08 1.61
CA LYS A 325 17.21 12.25 2.00
C LYS A 325 16.52 13.46 1.37
N ASN A 326 17.21 14.23 0.53
CA ASN A 326 16.58 15.33 -0.20
C ASN A 326 15.55 14.77 -1.19
N LYS A 327 14.27 15.07 -0.95
CA LYS A 327 13.14 14.65 -1.80
C LYS A 327 12.90 15.57 -2.99
N ILE A 328 13.60 16.70 -3.11
CA ILE A 328 13.42 17.70 -4.18
C ILE A 328 14.78 18.02 -4.83
N PRO A 329 15.48 17.04 -5.43
CA PRO A 329 16.74 17.29 -6.13
C PRO A 329 16.57 18.30 -7.27
N ILE A 330 17.68 18.87 -7.74
CA ILE A 330 17.77 19.98 -8.72
C ILE A 330 17.31 21.32 -8.12
N ILE A 331 16.10 21.39 -7.57
CA ILE A 331 15.56 22.60 -6.93
C ILE A 331 16.27 22.86 -5.59
N ILE A 332 16.46 21.81 -4.78
CA ILE A 332 17.44 21.80 -3.70
C ILE A 332 18.69 21.12 -4.28
N PRO A 333 19.76 21.87 -4.59
CA PRO A 333 20.80 21.43 -5.52
C PRO A 333 21.86 20.53 -4.85
N CYS A 334 21.44 19.37 -4.34
CA CYS A 334 22.34 18.41 -3.70
C CYS A 334 23.39 17.81 -4.64
N HIS A 335 23.25 17.99 -5.97
CA HIS A 335 24.26 17.62 -6.96
C HIS A 335 25.52 18.48 -6.88
N ARG A 336 25.44 19.70 -6.35
CA ARG A 336 26.58 20.62 -6.16
C ARG A 336 27.52 20.21 -5.03
N VAL A 337 27.16 19.21 -4.21
CA VAL A 337 28.01 18.73 -3.11
C VAL A 337 28.84 17.54 -3.55
N ILE A 338 30.17 17.64 -3.49
CA ILE A 338 31.12 16.63 -3.97
C ILE A 338 32.11 16.19 -2.88
N GLY A 339 32.96 15.21 -3.17
CA GLY A 339 34.06 14.83 -2.27
C GLY A 339 35.12 15.94 -2.20
N ALA A 340 35.80 16.08 -1.06
CA ALA A 340 36.84 17.10 -0.87
C ALA A 340 38.05 16.93 -1.83
N ASN A 341 38.20 15.77 -2.45
CA ASN A 341 39.20 15.49 -3.48
C ASN A 341 38.68 15.73 -4.91
N GLY A 342 37.55 16.41 -5.07
CA GLY A 342 36.90 16.67 -6.36
C GLY A 342 36.11 15.48 -6.94
N LYS A 343 36.14 14.30 -6.29
CA LYS A 343 35.42 13.13 -6.83
C LYS A 343 33.91 13.27 -6.66
N LEU A 344 33.18 12.91 -7.72
CA LEU A 344 31.73 12.73 -7.66
C LEU A 344 31.40 11.48 -6.85
N VAL A 345 30.83 11.70 -5.65
CA VAL A 345 30.36 10.62 -4.78
C VAL A 345 28.93 10.87 -4.37
N GLY A 346 28.12 9.80 -4.38
CA GLY A 346 26.73 9.78 -3.91
C GLY A 346 25.77 10.69 -4.67
N TYR A 347 24.70 10.12 -5.19
CA TYR A 347 23.54 10.88 -5.67
C TYR A 347 22.30 9.99 -5.63
N GLY A 348 21.21 10.47 -5.04
CA GLY A 348 19.95 9.70 -4.97
C GLY A 348 19.40 9.32 -6.35
N GLY A 349 19.73 10.12 -7.38
CA GLY A 349 19.35 9.91 -8.78
C GLY A 349 20.47 9.36 -9.67
N GLU A 350 21.40 8.55 -9.16
CA GLU A 350 22.54 7.97 -9.92
C GLU A 350 23.62 9.00 -10.35
N LEU A 351 24.89 8.56 -10.40
CA LEU A 351 26.02 9.46 -10.61
C LEU A 351 26.02 10.16 -11.97
N TRP A 352 25.56 9.50 -13.04
CA TRP A 352 25.53 10.10 -14.37
C TRP A 352 24.63 11.35 -14.45
N ARG A 353 23.52 11.40 -13.69
CA ARG A 353 22.66 12.60 -13.63
C ARG A 353 23.38 13.74 -12.92
N LYS A 354 24.10 13.42 -11.84
CA LYS A 354 24.90 14.41 -11.09
C LYS A 354 25.98 15.01 -11.98
N GLU A 355 26.71 14.17 -12.71
CA GLU A 355 27.72 14.60 -13.68
C GLU A 355 27.10 15.49 -14.78
N TRP A 356 25.98 15.05 -15.36
CA TRP A 356 25.28 15.84 -16.37
C TRP A 356 24.85 17.21 -15.84
N LEU A 357 24.25 17.27 -14.63
CA LEU A 357 23.81 18.52 -14.02
C LEU A 357 24.97 19.48 -13.77
N LEU A 358 26.10 18.96 -13.25
CA LEU A 358 27.29 19.80 -13.04
C LEU A 358 27.86 20.33 -14.36
N ASN A 359 27.93 19.49 -15.39
CA ASN A 359 28.38 19.92 -16.71
C ASN A 359 27.43 20.94 -17.34
N HIS A 360 26.13 20.75 -17.17
CA HIS A 360 25.11 21.70 -17.61
C HIS A 360 25.26 23.07 -16.93
N GLU A 361 25.57 23.09 -15.63
CA GLU A 361 25.79 24.35 -14.91
C GLU A 361 27.15 25.01 -15.21
N ASN A 362 28.15 24.23 -15.60
CA ASN A 362 29.51 24.71 -15.89
C ASN A 362 29.73 25.10 -17.36
N ASN A 363 28.96 24.54 -18.29
CA ASN A 363 29.02 24.91 -19.69
C ASN A 363 28.39 26.29 -19.87
N LYS A 364 29.25 27.30 -20.07
CA LYS A 364 28.83 28.62 -20.55
C LYS A 364 28.20 28.42 -21.92
N GLY A 365 26.86 28.47 -21.97
CA GLY A 365 26.12 28.65 -23.22
C GLY A 365 26.57 29.91 -23.95
#